data_AF-E3HD05-F1
#
_entry.id   AF-E3HD05-F1
#
_cell.length_a   1.000
_cell.length_b   1.000
_cell.length_c   1.000
_cell.angle_alpha   90.00
_cell.angle_beta   90.00
_cell.angle_gamma   90.00
#
_symmetry.space_group_name_H-M   'P 1'
#
loop_
_entity.id
_entity.type
_entity.pdbx_description
1 polymer ?
#
loop_
_entity_poly.entity_id
_entity_poly.type
_entity_poly.pdbx_seq_one_letter_code
_entity_poly.pdbx_strand_id
1 'polypeptide(L)' 'MKIDYNEYKKDVELALNYAIRAVKKELEICMETSDSTQSEVLKNRLSKFEFLLKKFSEE' A
#
# COMPACT_ATOMS: atom_id res chain seq x y z
N MET A 1 -19.88 8.85 -19.54
CA MET A 1 -19.65 9.21 -18.12
C MET A 1 -18.27 9.83 -18.05
N LYS A 2 -18.12 11.09 -17.61
CA LYS A 2 -16.80 11.67 -17.33
C LYS A 2 -16.49 11.35 -15.87
N ILE A 3 -15.36 10.70 -15.60
CA ILE A 3 -14.91 10.42 -14.23
C ILE A 3 -14.44 11.76 -13.64
N ASP A 4 -14.90 12.10 -12.43
CA ASP A 4 -14.36 13.23 -11.68
C ASP A 4 -12.95 12.86 -11.20
N TYR A 5 -11.95 13.60 -11.67
CA TYR A 5 -10.55 13.36 -11.32
C TYR A 5 -10.29 13.46 -9.81
N ASN A 6 -10.99 14.36 -9.11
CA ASN A 6 -10.80 14.54 -7.67
C ASN A 6 -11.37 13.36 -6.88
N GLU A 7 -12.52 12.81 -7.31
CA GLU A 7 -13.09 11.61 -6.71
C GLU A 7 -12.20 10.39 -6.99
N TYR A 8 -11.76 10.22 -8.23
CA TYR A 8 -10.81 9.16 -8.61
C TYR A 8 -9.52 9.21 -7.78
N LYS A 9 -8.93 10.40 -7.62
CA LYS A 9 -7.71 10.59 -6.83
C LYS A 9 -7.93 10.16 -5.37
N LYS A 10 -9.02 10.61 -4.74
CA LYS A 10 -9.34 10.24 -3.36
C LYS A 10 -9.54 8.73 -3.21
N ASP A 11 -10.21 8.09 -4.15
CA ASP A 11 -10.42 6.64 -4.13
C ASP A 11 -9.10 5.87 -4.25
N VAL A 12 -8.19 6.33 -5.11
CA VAL A 12 -6.85 5.74 -5.25
C VAL A 12 -6.03 5.93 -3.98
N GLU A 13 -6.02 7.12 -3.40
CA GLU A 13 -5.33 7.39 -2.12
C GLU A 13 -5.89 6.51 -1.00
N LEU A 14 -7.22 6.36 -0.92
CA LEU A 14 -7.88 5.51 0.05
C LEU A 14 -7.49 4.03 -0.15
N ALA A 15 -7.50 3.54 -1.39
CA ALA A 15 -7.12 2.18 -1.73
C ALA A 15 -5.66 1.88 -1.38
N LEU A 16 -4.73 2.81 -1.66
CA LEU A 16 -3.32 2.69 -1.29
C LEU A 16 -3.15 2.64 0.22
N ASN A 17 -3.86 3.47 0.98
CA ASN A 17 -3.85 3.42 2.44
C ASN A 17 -4.32 2.07 2.99
N TYR A 18 -5.38 1.50 2.42
CA TYR A 18 -5.84 0.16 2.81
C TYR A 18 -4.82 -0.93 2.47
N ALA A 19 -4.21 -0.88 1.28
CA ALA A 19 -3.18 -1.83 0.87
C ALA A 19 -1.95 -1.77 1.79
N ILE A 20 -1.50 -0.56 2.16
CA ILE A 20 -0.40 -0.35 3.12
C ILE A 20 -0.73 -0.97 4.48
N ARG A 21 -1.94 -0.74 5.01
CA ARG A 21 -2.36 -1.33 6.29
C ARG A 21 -2.40 -2.86 6.24
N ALA A 22 -2.92 -3.43 5.14
CA ALA A 22 -2.97 -4.87 4.96
C ALA A 22 -1.56 -5.49 4.94
N VAL A 23 -0.64 -4.92 4.16
CA VAL A 23 0.75 -5.41 4.09
C VAL A 23 1.47 -5.28 5.43
N LYS A 24 1.25 -4.19 6.18
CA LYS A 24 1.81 -4.04 7.53
C LYS A 24 1.34 -5.14 8.48
N LYS A 25 0.05 -5.49 8.44
CA LYS A 25 -0.51 -6.59 9.23
C LYS A 25 0.03 -7.96 8.79
N GLU A 26 0.21 -8.19 7.50
CA GLU A 26 0.84 -9.42 7.00
C GLU A 26 2.32 -9.52 7.42
N LEU A 27 3.04 -8.39 7.49
CA LEU A 27 4.41 -8.36 8.00
C LEU A 27 4.48 -8.72 9.49
N GLU A 28 3.54 -8.26 10.31
CA GLU A 28 3.43 -8.67 11.71
C GLU A 28 3.28 -10.19 11.84
N ILE A 29 2.41 -10.80 11.03
CA ILE A 29 2.24 -12.27 10.98
C ILE A 29 3.54 -12.95 10.55
N CYS A 30 4.24 -12.45 9.53
CA CYS A 30 5.50 -13.04 9.08
C CYS A 30 6.60 -12.99 10.16
N MET A 31 6.59 -11.96 11.00
CA MET A 31 7.50 -11.87 12.15
C MET A 31 7.18 -12.93 13.20
N GLU A 32 5.90 -13.20 13.48
CA GLU A 32 5.46 -14.25 14.38
C GLU A 32 5.80 -15.66 13.85
N THR A 33 5.72 -15.87 12.54
CA THR A 33 5.99 -17.17 11.90
C THR A 33 7.43 -17.36 11.44
N SER A 34 8.30 -16.36 11.62
CA SER A 34 9.69 -16.36 11.13
C SER A 34 9.83 -16.60 9.62
N ASP A 35 8.83 -16.22 8.82
CA ASP A 35 8.86 -16.37 7.36
C ASP A 35 9.64 -15.20 6.70
N SER A 36 10.95 -15.39 6.57
CA SER A 36 11.86 -14.37 6.03
C SER A 36 11.62 -14.08 4.54
N THR A 37 11.25 -15.09 3.76
CA THR A 37 11.03 -14.94 2.31
C THR A 37 9.77 -14.11 2.06
N GLN A 38 8.67 -14.44 2.73
CA GLN A 38 7.44 -13.66 2.63
C GLN A 38 7.63 -12.25 3.18
N SER A 39 8.38 -12.09 4.27
CA SER A 39 8.70 -10.76 4.84
C SER A 39 9.41 -9.86 3.82
N GLU A 40 10.38 -10.38 3.06
CA GLU A 40 11.09 -9.58 2.05
C GLU A 40 10.17 -9.16 0.89
N VAL A 41 9.33 -10.09 0.41
CA VAL A 41 8.34 -9.79 -0.63
C VAL A 41 7.37 -8.69 -0.17
N LEU A 42 6.89 -8.77 1.07
CA LEU A 42 5.97 -7.79 1.64
C LEU A 42 6.63 -6.43 1.87
N LYS A 43 7.88 -6.38 2.33
CA LYS A 43 8.65 -5.11 2.42
C LYS A 43 8.78 -4.42 1.06
N ASN A 44 9.06 -5.19 0.01
CA ASN A 44 9.13 -4.67 -1.36
C ASN A 44 7.77 -4.20 -1.91
N ARG A 45 6.65 -4.82 -1.51
CA ARG A 45 5.31 -4.33 -1.85
C ARG A 45 4.97 -3.06 -1.07
N LEU A 46 5.29 -3.03 0.22
CA LEU A 46 5.05 -1.88 1.08
C LEU A 46 5.73 -0.61 0.54
N SER A 47 7.01 -0.70 0.20
CA SER A 47 7.76 0.44 -0.34
C SER A 47 7.18 0.98 -1.65
N LYS A 48 6.66 0.09 -2.52
CA LYS A 48 5.96 0.50 -3.76
C LYS A 48 4.66 1.23 -3.46
N PHE A 49 3.84 0.74 -2.53
CA PHE A 49 2.60 1.41 -2.18
C PHE A 49 2.84 2.76 -1.49
N GLU A 50 3.83 2.85 -0.60
CA GLU A 50 4.21 4.11 0.05
C GLU A 50 4.76 5.12 -0.97
N PHE A 51 5.56 4.67 -1.95
CA PHE A 51 6.02 5.51 -3.05
C PHE A 51 4.85 6.04 -3.90
N LEU A 52 3.91 5.17 -4.28
CA LEU A 52 2.74 5.57 -5.06
C LEU A 52 1.87 6.57 -4.30
N LEU A 53 1.59 6.31 -3.02
CA LEU A 53 0.80 7.22 -2.20
C LEU A 53 1.45 8.60 -2.13
N LYS A 54 2.77 8.65 -1.90
CA LYS A 54 3.53 9.90 -1.90
C LYS A 54 3.39 10.64 -3.24
N LYS A 55 3.52 9.93 -4.37
CA LYS A 55 3.37 10.53 -5.70
C LYS A 55 1.98 11.13 -5.93
N PHE A 56 0.92 10.42 -5.52
CA PHE A 56 -0.44 10.95 -5.64
C PHE A 56 -0.68 12.16 -4.74
N SER A 57 -0.09 12.21 -3.54
CA SER A 57 -0.31 13.31 -2.61
C SER A 57 0.53 14.57 -2.88
N GLU A 58 1.59 14.47 -3.71
CA GLU A 58 2.43 15.62 -4.13
C GLU A 58 1.92 16.33 -5.41
N GLU A 59 0.99 15.71 -6.15
CA GLU A 59 0.32 16.26 -7.34
C GLU A 59 -1.00 16.97 -7.02
#